data_AF-A0A5M8FRZ0-F1
#
_entry.id   AF-A0A5M8FRZ0-F1
#
_cell.length_a   1.000
_cell.length_b   1.000
_cell.length_c   1.000
_cell.angle_alpha   90.00
_cell.angle_beta   90.00
_cell.angle_gamma   90.00
#
_symmetry.space_group_name_H-M   'P 1'
#
loop_
_entity.id
_entity.type
_entity.pdbx_description
1 polymer ?
#
loop_
_entity_poly.entity_id
_entity_poly.type
_entity_poly.pdbx_seq_one_letter_code
_entity_poly.pdbx_strand_id
1 'polypeptide(L)'
;MTPPNDPVLVARRLAADWASTAAERDERGGTPKRERDALRDSGLLTLSIPREFGGLGASWSDTLNIVREFAKVDSSMAHVFGFQHLMLATVRLFSRPDQWQPWLEQTVRQRWFWGNALNPL
;
A
#
# COMPACT_ATOMS: atom_id res chain seq x y z
N MET A 1 20.28 -3.16 -12.94
CA MET A 1 19.04 -2.52 -12.43
C MET A 1 17.89 -3.30 -13.05
N THR A 2 17.24 -4.19 -12.29
CA THR A 2 16.07 -4.92 -12.79
C THR A 2 14.99 -3.89 -13.11
N PRO A 3 14.36 -3.89 -14.30
CA PRO A 3 13.24 -2.98 -14.56
C PRO A 3 12.22 -3.17 -13.43
N PRO A 4 11.62 -2.09 -12.90
CA PRO A 4 10.57 -2.25 -11.90
C PRO A 4 9.50 -3.13 -12.53
N ASN A 5 9.23 -4.29 -11.91
CA ASN A 5 8.11 -5.12 -12.31
C ASN A 5 6.87 -4.23 -12.37
N ASP A 6 6.09 -4.33 -13.45
CA ASP A 6 4.82 -3.62 -13.60
C ASP A 6 4.00 -3.74 -12.30
N PRO A 7 3.67 -2.62 -11.62
CA PRO A 7 2.95 -2.64 -10.35
C PRO A 7 1.65 -3.44 -10.42
N VAL A 8 0.95 -3.44 -11.57
CA VAL A 8 -0.27 -4.20 -11.77
C VAL A 8 0.02 -5.71 -11.80
N LEU A 9 1.11 -6.12 -12.44
CA LEU A 9 1.53 -7.52 -12.46
C LEU A 9 1.93 -8.01 -11.05
N VAL A 10 2.64 -7.17 -10.29
CA VAL A 10 2.98 -7.46 -8.89
C VAL A 10 1.72 -7.62 -8.05
N ALA A 11 0.77 -6.70 -8.18
CA ALA A 11 -0.51 -6.77 -7.48
C ALA A 11 -1.30 -8.04 -7.83
N ARG A 12 -1.36 -8.43 -9.11
CA ARG A 12 -2.02 -9.68 -9.53
C ARG A 12 -1.37 -10.93 -8.95
N ARG A 13 -0.04 -10.96 -8.84
CA ARG A 13 0.68 -12.09 -8.23
C ARG A 13 0.36 -12.22 -6.74
N LEU A 14 0.37 -11.10 -6.02
CA LEU A 14 -0.04 -11.08 -4.60
C LEU A 14 -1.50 -11.50 -4.44
N ALA A 15 -2.40 -10.97 -5.26
CA ALA A 15 -3.81 -11.33 -5.22
C ALA A 15 -4.04 -12.82 -5.45
N ALA A 16 -3.33 -13.43 -6.41
CA ALA A 16 -3.39 -14.86 -6.67
C ALA A 16 -2.88 -15.70 -5.49
N ASP A 17 -1.81 -15.28 -4.81
CA ASP A 17 -1.28 -15.94 -3.60
C ASP A 17 -2.27 -15.85 -2.41
N TRP A 18 -2.98 -14.74 -2.29
CA TRP A 18 -3.91 -14.51 -1.18
C TRP A 18 -5.26 -15.21 -1.37
N ALA A 19 -5.69 -15.42 -2.62
CA ALA A 19 -7.02 -15.88 -2.98
C ALA A 19 -7.43 -17.21 -2.31
N SER A 20 -6.51 -18.16 -2.19
CA SER A 20 -6.80 -19.49 -1.61
C SER A 20 -7.02 -19.46 -0.10
N THR A 21 -6.56 -18.40 0.59
CA THR A 21 -6.60 -18.30 2.06
C THR A 21 -7.46 -17.14 2.57
N ALA A 22 -7.98 -16.29 1.69
CA ALA A 22 -8.69 -15.07 2.07
C ALA A 22 -9.93 -15.33 2.93
N ALA A 23 -10.78 -16.26 2.54
CA ALA A 23 -12.00 -16.59 3.29
C ALA A 23 -11.69 -17.11 4.71
N GLU A 24 -10.76 -18.06 4.83
CA GLU A 24 -10.35 -18.62 6.12
C GLU A 24 -9.69 -17.56 7.03
N ARG A 25 -8.87 -16.67 6.46
CA ARG A 25 -8.24 -15.57 7.20
C ARG A 25 -9.25 -14.54 7.66
N ASP A 26 -10.26 -14.23 6.85
CA ASP A 26 -11.33 -13.31 7.19
C ASP A 26 -12.17 -13.85 8.35
N GLU A 27 -12.60 -15.12 8.27
CA GLU A 27 -13.36 -15.78 9.33
C GLU A 27 -12.58 -15.86 10.65
N ARG A 28 -11.28 -16.21 10.59
CA ARG A 28 -10.41 -16.24 11.77
C ARG A 28 -10.15 -14.85 12.35
N GLY A 29 -10.18 -13.82 11.51
CA GLY A 29 -9.81 -12.45 11.87
C GLY A 29 -8.35 -12.31 12.30
N GLY A 30 -8.06 -11.21 13.01
CA GLY A 30 -6.73 -10.86 13.47
C GLY A 30 -5.89 -10.11 12.41
N THR A 31 -4.56 -10.13 12.57
CA THR A 31 -3.66 -9.38 11.68
C THR A 31 -3.08 -10.30 10.60
N PRO A 32 -3.29 -10.04 9.29
CA PRO A 32 -2.74 -10.84 8.20
C PRO A 32 -1.25 -10.53 7.99
N LYS A 33 -0.41 -10.94 8.95
CA LYS A 33 1.01 -10.56 9.01
C LYS A 33 1.79 -11.01 7.78
N ARG A 34 1.57 -12.24 7.31
CA ARG A 34 2.22 -12.79 6.10
C ARG A 34 1.91 -11.93 4.87
N GLU A 35 0.65 -11.60 4.65
CA GLU A 35 0.19 -10.84 3.48
C GLU A 35 0.68 -9.39 3.55
N ARG A 36 0.70 -8.79 4.74
CA ARG A 36 1.28 -7.44 4.96
C ARG A 36 2.79 -7.41 4.72
N ASP A 37 3.51 -8.47 5.07
CA ASP A 37 4.95 -8.56 4.83
C ASP A 37 5.24 -8.79 3.34
N ALA A 38 4.48 -9.65 2.66
CA ALA A 38 4.55 -9.80 1.21
C ALA A 38 4.26 -8.48 0.47
N LEU A 39 3.25 -7.72 0.91
CA LEU A 39 2.95 -6.40 0.35
C LEU A 39 4.09 -5.41 0.61
N ARG A 40 4.75 -5.45 1.78
CA ARG A 40 5.92 -4.62 2.07
C ARG A 40 7.10 -4.96 1.18
N ASP A 41 7.39 -6.25 0.98
CA ASP A 41 8.49 -6.72 0.16
C ASP A 41 8.26 -6.46 -1.34
N SER A 42 7.00 -6.33 -1.75
CA SER A 42 6.62 -6.02 -3.14
C SER A 42 7.00 -4.60 -3.62
N GLY A 43 7.25 -3.67 -2.68
CA GLY A 43 7.47 -2.25 -2.97
C GLY A 43 6.20 -1.45 -3.28
N LEU A 44 5.02 -2.07 -3.31
CA LEU A 44 3.77 -1.36 -3.61
C LEU A 44 3.37 -0.34 -2.54
N LEU A 45 3.88 -0.43 -1.31
CA LEU A 45 3.63 0.59 -0.27
C LEU A 45 4.11 2.00 -0.66
N THR A 46 5.04 2.10 -1.62
CA THR A 46 5.60 3.37 -2.10
C THR A 46 5.02 3.77 -3.47
N LEU A 47 3.91 3.15 -3.89
CA LEU A 47 3.33 3.30 -5.23
C LEU A 47 3.02 4.77 -5.58
N SER A 48 2.30 5.48 -4.70
CA SER A 48 1.91 6.88 -4.90
C SER A 48 2.98 7.91 -4.51
N ILE A 49 4.12 7.47 -3.97
CA ILE A 49 5.21 8.37 -3.58
C ILE A 49 5.92 8.86 -4.86
N PRO A 50 6.12 10.18 -5.05
CA PRO A 50 6.86 10.71 -6.19
C PRO A 50 8.26 10.12 -6.33
N ARG A 51 8.74 9.99 -7.57
CA ARG A 51 10.06 9.40 -7.87
C ARG A 51 11.22 10.17 -7.26
N GLU A 52 11.09 11.48 -7.10
CA GLU A 52 12.08 12.34 -6.44
C GLU A 52 12.34 11.96 -4.97
N PHE A 53 11.36 11.35 -4.29
CA PHE A 53 11.50 10.81 -2.94
C PHE A 53 11.78 9.30 -2.92
N GLY A 54 12.06 8.69 -4.07
CA GLY A 54 12.39 7.27 -4.22
C GLY A 54 11.19 6.32 -4.40
N GLY A 55 9.99 6.85 -4.61
CA GLY A 55 8.78 6.05 -4.87
C GLY A 55 8.58 5.63 -6.33
N LEU A 56 7.44 5.00 -6.62
CA LEU A 56 7.10 4.56 -7.98
C LEU A 56 6.42 5.64 -8.82
N GLY A 57 5.91 6.70 -8.19
CA GLY A 57 5.31 7.86 -8.85
C GLY A 57 4.05 7.54 -9.66
N ALA A 58 3.24 6.57 -9.22
CA ALA A 58 2.02 6.19 -9.92
C ALA A 58 0.93 7.25 -9.73
N SER A 59 -0.01 7.30 -10.69
CA SER A 59 -1.19 8.16 -10.57
C SER A 59 -2.19 7.61 -9.54
N TRP A 60 -3.15 8.45 -9.13
CA TRP A 60 -4.29 7.99 -8.33
C TRP A 60 -5.11 6.92 -9.04
N SER A 61 -5.29 7.04 -10.36
CA SER A 61 -5.97 6.03 -11.16
C SER A 61 -5.27 4.68 -11.09
N ASP A 62 -3.94 4.65 -11.24
CA ASP A 62 -3.14 3.42 -11.12
C ASP A 62 -3.21 2.83 -9.72
N THR A 63 -3.13 3.67 -8.70
CA THR A 63 -3.23 3.27 -7.29
C THR A 63 -4.58 2.62 -7.00
N LEU A 64 -5.68 3.26 -7.42
CA LEU A 64 -7.03 2.73 -7.25
C LEU A 64 -7.31 1.49 -8.11
N ASN A 65 -6.64 1.34 -9.25
CA ASN A 65 -6.70 0.11 -10.03
C ASN A 65 -6.11 -1.07 -9.24
N ILE A 66 -4.98 -0.87 -8.55
CA ILE A 66 -4.39 -1.92 -7.69
C ILE A 66 -5.26 -2.20 -6.46
N VAL A 67 -5.87 -1.18 -5.85
CA VAL A 67 -6.87 -1.38 -4.79
C VAL A 67 -7.99 -2.31 -5.28
N ARG A 68 -8.50 -2.08 -6.50
CA ARG A 68 -9.53 -2.94 -7.12
C ARG A 68 -9.04 -4.35 -7.36
N GLU A 69 -7.79 -4.55 -7.81
CA GLU A 69 -7.23 -5.89 -7.99
C GLU A 69 -7.17 -6.67 -6.67
N PHE A 70 -6.74 -6.05 -5.57
CA PHE A 70 -6.77 -6.70 -4.25
C PHE A 70 -8.21 -6.95 -3.76
N ALA A 71 -9.12 -6.01 -3.97
CA ALA A 71 -10.50 -6.12 -3.50
C ALA A 71 -11.27 -7.28 -4.14
N LYS A 72 -10.84 -7.79 -5.30
CA LYS A 72 -11.42 -8.98 -5.94
C LYS A 72 -11.21 -10.26 -5.12
N VAL A 73 -10.16 -10.31 -4.29
CA VAL A 73 -9.75 -11.52 -3.56
C VAL A 73 -9.75 -11.35 -2.05
N ASP A 74 -9.43 -10.15 -1.56
CA ASP A 74 -9.26 -9.87 -0.13
C ASP A 74 -9.55 -8.39 0.15
N SER A 75 -10.75 -8.12 0.65
CA SER A 75 -11.22 -6.77 0.97
C SER A 75 -10.42 -6.12 2.11
N SER A 76 -9.97 -6.92 3.09
CA SER A 76 -9.15 -6.46 4.22
C SER A 76 -7.78 -5.97 3.76
N MET A 77 -7.10 -6.73 2.89
CA MET A 77 -5.83 -6.31 2.27
C MET A 77 -6.00 -5.11 1.35
N ALA A 78 -7.08 -5.06 0.57
CA ALA A 78 -7.39 -3.91 -0.26
C ALA A 78 -7.60 -2.63 0.57
N HIS A 79 -8.29 -2.76 1.70
CA HIS A 79 -8.56 -1.66 2.62
C HIS A 79 -7.26 -1.09 3.21
N VAL A 80 -6.39 -1.93 3.79
CA VAL A 80 -5.13 -1.45 4.37
C VAL A 80 -4.18 -0.87 3.32
N PHE A 81 -4.17 -1.42 2.10
CA PHE A 81 -3.42 -0.85 0.98
C PHE A 81 -3.97 0.52 0.55
N GLY A 82 -5.29 0.67 0.45
CA GLY A 82 -5.91 1.97 0.20
C GLY A 82 -5.58 3.00 1.28
N PHE A 83 -5.66 2.60 2.55
CA PHE A 83 -5.33 3.45 3.69
C PHE A 83 -3.86 3.88 3.73
N GLN A 84 -2.93 3.01 3.34
CA GLN A 84 -1.52 3.39 3.18
C GLN A 84 -1.38 4.63 2.28
N HIS A 85 -2.01 4.61 1.10
CA HIS A 85 -1.91 5.71 0.14
C HIS A 85 -2.73 6.94 0.55
N LEU A 86 -3.86 6.73 1.21
CA LEU A 86 -4.64 7.81 1.81
C LEU A 86 -3.80 8.55 2.84
N MET A 87 -3.09 7.85 3.74
CA MET A 87 -2.30 8.50 4.78
C MET A 87 -1.13 9.31 4.25
N LEU A 88 -0.43 8.78 3.24
CA LEU A 88 0.62 9.52 2.52
C LEU A 88 0.08 10.79 1.84
N ALA A 89 -1.17 10.76 1.36
CA ALA A 89 -1.83 11.94 0.80
C ALA A 89 -2.29 12.93 1.87
N THR A 90 -2.84 12.44 2.98
CA THR A 90 -3.30 13.27 4.11
C THR A 90 -2.17 14.13 4.66
N VAL A 91 -0.97 13.57 4.89
CA VAL A 91 0.15 14.37 5.40
C VAL A 91 0.56 15.47 4.41
N ARG A 92 0.47 15.22 3.09
CA ARG A 92 0.74 16.25 2.08
C ARG A 92 -0.33 17.34 2.02
N LEU A 93 -1.59 16.99 2.25
CA LEU A 93 -2.73 17.92 2.21
C LEU A 93 -2.77 18.85 3.42
N PHE A 94 -2.36 18.37 4.60
CA PHE A 94 -2.55 19.07 5.86
C PHE A 94 -1.25 19.48 6.56
N SER A 95 -0.11 19.45 5.86
CA SER A 95 1.17 19.94 6.41
C SER A 95 2.03 20.63 5.36
N ARG A 96 3.05 21.36 5.81
CA ARG A 96 4.00 22.04 4.92
C ARG A 96 5.03 21.06 4.34
N PRO A 97 5.66 21.37 3.18
CA PRO A 97 6.66 20.52 2.56
C PRO A 97 7.79 20.06 3.49
N ASP A 98 8.33 20.94 4.32
CA ASP A 98 9.38 20.65 5.29
C ASP A 98 8.97 19.60 6.35
N GLN A 99 7.66 19.43 6.57
CA GLN A 99 7.13 18.50 7.55
C GLN A 99 6.90 17.10 6.94
N TRP A 100 6.31 17.01 5.75
CA TRP A 100 5.95 15.71 5.17
C TRP A 100 7.03 15.08 4.28
N GLN A 101 7.92 15.85 3.66
CA GLN A 101 8.96 15.31 2.77
C GLN A 101 9.84 14.26 3.47
N PRO A 102 10.36 14.51 4.70
CA PRO A 102 11.15 13.51 5.43
C PRO A 102 10.38 12.21 5.67
N TRP A 103 9.06 12.28 5.83
CA TRP A 103 8.23 11.09 6.06
C TRP A 103 8.09 10.23 4.82
N LEU A 104 8.02 10.80 3.61
CA LEU A 104 7.98 10.01 2.38
C LEU A 104 9.33 9.32 2.13
N GLU A 105 10.44 10.03 2.30
CA GLU A 105 11.78 9.46 2.17
C GLU A 105 12.00 8.32 3.16
N GLN A 106 11.61 8.51 4.42
CA GLN A 106 11.69 7.46 5.44
C GLN A 106 10.74 6.29 5.13
N THR A 107 9.55 6.56 4.59
CA THR A 107 8.62 5.50 4.16
C THR A 107 9.25 4.59 3.13
N VAL A 108 9.94 5.16 2.14
CA VAL A 108 10.67 4.38 1.14
C VAL A 108 11.83 3.63 1.78
N ARG A 109 12.69 4.31 2.54
CA ARG A 109 13.90 3.73 3.14
C ARG A 109 13.61 2.58 4.10
N GLN A 110 12.56 2.71 4.91
CA GLN A 110 12.22 1.79 5.98
C GLN A 110 11.08 0.83 5.61
N ARG A 111 10.50 1.00 4.41
CA ARG A 111 9.34 0.22 3.93
C ARG A 111 8.16 0.31 4.91
N TRP A 112 7.86 1.53 5.34
CA TRP A 112 6.80 1.76 6.33
C TRP A 112 5.43 1.42 5.78
N PHE A 113 4.66 0.73 6.62
CA PHE A 113 3.25 0.47 6.40
C PHE A 113 2.47 1.27 7.45
N TRP A 114 1.90 2.38 7.02
CA TRP A 114 1.21 3.35 7.87
C TRP A 114 -0.12 2.75 8.36
N GLY A 115 -0.35 2.88 9.66
CA GLY A 115 -1.65 2.64 10.26
C GLY A 115 -2.38 3.96 10.51
N ASN A 116 -3.63 3.86 10.92
CA ASN A 116 -4.38 5.00 11.45
C ASN A 116 -4.94 4.63 12.82
N ALA A 117 -5.15 5.64 13.66
CA ALA A 117 -5.82 5.53 14.94
C ALA A 117 -6.83 6.67 15.04
N LEU A 118 -7.75 6.70 14.07
CA LEU A 118 -8.80 7.70 13.97
C LEU A 118 -10.16 7.01 14.13
N ASN A 119 -10.92 7.42 15.12
CA ASN A 119 -12.37 7.20 15.14
C ASN A 119 -13.00 8.56 14.82
N PRO A 120 -13.50 8.80 13.59
CA PRO A 120 -14.13 10.08 13.28
C PRO A 120 -15.38 10.25 14.16
N LEU A 121 -15.52 11.44 14.75
CA LEU A 121 -16.72 11.86 15.46
C LEU A 121 -17.92 11.97 14.52
#